data_AF-A0A2S0JJW3-F1
#
_entry.id   AF-A0A2S0JJW3-F1
#
_cell.length_a   1.000
_cell.length_b   1.000
_cell.length_c   1.000
_cell.angle_alpha   90.00
_cell.angle_beta   90.00
_cell.angle_gamma   90.00
#
_symmetry.space_group_name_H-M   'P 1'
#
loop_
_entity.id
_entity.type
_entity.pdbx_description
1 polymer ?
#
loop_
_entity_poly.entity_id
_entity_poly.type
_entity_poly.pdbx_seq_one_letter_code
_entity_poly.pdbx_strand_id
1 'polypeptide(L)'
;MLTYELLDTRLLEDEGTISPVTLTGPFPAIIVPTQPIIIQTVNRTWQIRKGQFIFLLHPEQHVTMLPNDNEVFASVYSISFNSYR
;
A
#
# COMPACT_ATOMS: atom_id res chain seq x y z
N MET A 1 -19.14 -8.19 19.13
CA MET A 1 -19.16 -6.76 18.76
C MET A 1 -17.82 -6.54 18.11
N LEU A 2 -17.76 -6.26 16.80
CA LEU A 2 -16.47 -6.14 16.15
C LEU A 2 -15.77 -4.85 16.61
N THR A 3 -14.60 -5.00 17.21
CA THR A 3 -13.76 -3.89 17.68
C THR A 3 -12.54 -3.81 16.78
N TYR A 4 -12.20 -2.60 16.33
CA TYR A 4 -11.02 -2.33 15.52
C TYR A 4 -10.05 -1.48 16.33
N GLU A 5 -8.78 -1.89 16.35
CA GLU A 5 -7.68 -1.11 16.92
C GLU A 5 -6.82 -0.59 15.77
N LEU A 6 -6.67 0.73 15.68
CA LEU A 6 -5.77 1.35 14.72
C LEU A 6 -4.33 1.15 15.19
N LEU A 7 -3.53 0.48 14.35
CA LEU A 7 -2.12 0.24 14.62
C LEU A 7 -1.24 1.34 14.05
N ASP A 8 -1.52 1.75 12.82
CA ASP A 8 -0.69 2.71 12.11
C ASP A 8 -1.46 3.40 10.97
N THR A 9 -1.06 4.62 10.67
CA THR A 9 -1.46 5.36 9.46
C THR A 9 -0.23 6.01 8.87
N ARG A 10 0.14 5.62 7.66
CA ARG A 10 1.33 6.16 6.98
C ARG A 10 0.99 6.80 5.68
N LEU A 11 1.63 7.93 5.45
CA LEU A 11 1.75 8.54 4.15
C LEU A 11 3.04 8.00 3.52
N LEU A 12 2.87 7.11 2.55
CA LEU A 12 3.92 6.56 1.72
C LEU A 12 4.15 7.55 0.57
N GLU A 13 4.60 8.75 0.93
CA GLU A 13 5.07 9.74 -0.03
C GLU A 13 6.51 9.42 -0.38
N ASP A 14 6.78 9.36 -1.68
CA ASP A 14 8.14 9.48 -2.19
C ASP A 14 8.33 10.93 -2.61
N GLU A 15 9.49 11.50 -2.30
CA GLU A 15 9.84 12.92 -2.52
C GLU A 15 10.09 13.22 -4.01
N GLY A 16 9.22 12.74 -4.90
CA GLY A 16 9.34 13.02 -6.32
C GLY A 16 10.19 12.03 -7.11
N THR A 17 10.45 10.81 -6.61
CA THR A 17 11.21 9.81 -7.38
C THR A 17 10.29 8.85 -8.14
N ILE A 18 10.87 8.25 -9.18
CA ILE A 18 10.27 7.17 -9.98
C ILE A 18 10.69 5.79 -9.44
N SER A 19 11.37 5.76 -8.28
CA SER A 19 11.99 4.55 -7.76
C SER A 19 10.94 3.68 -7.05
N PRO A 20 11.11 2.34 -7.08
CA PRO A 20 10.23 1.46 -6.34
C PRO A 20 10.29 1.75 -4.83
N VAL A 21 9.15 2.00 -4.21
CA VAL A 21 9.03 2.17 -2.75
C VAL A 21 8.77 0.80 -2.13
N THR A 22 9.63 0.37 -1.20
CA THR A 22 9.35 -0.87 -0.46
C THR A 22 8.21 -0.64 0.53
N LEU A 23 7.16 -1.44 0.42
CA LEU A 23 6.07 -1.41 1.38
C LEU A 23 6.51 -2.07 2.68
N THR A 24 6.60 -1.28 3.74
CA THR A 24 6.98 -1.74 5.08
C THR A 24 5.91 -1.32 6.09
N GLY A 25 5.72 -2.13 7.15
CA GLY A 25 4.79 -1.79 8.21
C GLY A 25 4.06 -3.00 8.80
N PRO A 26 3.20 -2.76 9.80
CA PRO A 26 2.37 -3.80 10.39
C PRO A 26 1.27 -4.25 9.42
N PHE A 27 0.95 -5.53 9.44
CA PHE A 27 -0.14 -6.15 8.68
C PHE A 27 -1.24 -6.63 9.65
N PRO A 28 -2.52 -6.64 9.24
CA PRO A 28 -3.01 -6.35 7.90
C PRO A 28 -3.00 -4.84 7.57
N ALA A 29 -2.87 -4.50 6.29
CA ALA A 29 -2.77 -3.12 5.80
C ALA A 29 -3.71 -2.87 4.61
N ILE A 30 -4.41 -1.73 4.64
CA ILE A 30 -5.18 -1.20 3.51
C ILE A 30 -4.32 -0.13 2.83
N ILE A 31 -4.07 -0.30 1.52
CA ILE A 31 -3.33 0.66 0.72
C ILE A 31 -4.30 1.42 -0.18
N VAL A 32 -4.34 2.74 0.00
CA VAL A 32 -5.23 3.66 -0.71
C VAL A 32 -4.39 4.66 -1.51
N PRO A 33 -4.23 4.45 -2.82
CA PRO A 33 -3.44 5.36 -3.65
C PRO A 33 -4.30 6.53 -4.16
N THR A 34 -3.68 7.70 -4.29
CA THR A 34 -4.34 8.90 -4.87
C THR A 34 -4.29 8.94 -6.40
N GLN A 35 -3.34 8.21 -6.99
CA GLN A 35 -3.17 7.97 -8.43
C GLN A 35 -2.98 6.48 -8.71
N PRO A 36 -3.05 6.01 -9.96
CA PRO A 36 -2.80 4.60 -10.27
C PRO A 36 -1.39 4.17 -9.87
N ILE A 37 -1.29 3.05 -9.14
CA ILE A 37 -0.02 2.43 -8.75
C ILE A 37 0.01 0.96 -9.16
N ILE A 38 1.20 0.40 -9.20
CA ILE A 38 1.44 -1.02 -9.32
C ILE A 38 2.08 -1.50 -8.01
N ILE A 39 1.50 -2.53 -7.39
CA ILE A 39 2.14 -3.26 -6.31
C ILE A 39 2.72 -4.55 -6.89
N GLN A 40 4.01 -4.76 -6.70
CA GLN A 40 4.73 -5.92 -7.18
C GLN A 40 5.31 -6.68 -5.99
N THR A 41 5.18 -8.00 -6.02
CA THR A 41 5.86 -8.93 -5.12
C THR A 41 6.61 -9.95 -5.95
N VAL A 42 7.35 -10.84 -5.29
CA VAL A 42 8.04 -11.96 -5.99
C VAL A 42 7.07 -12.78 -6.83
N ASN A 43 5.83 -12.93 -6.37
CA ASN A 43 4.89 -13.89 -6.95
C ASN A 43 3.78 -13.22 -7.78
N ARG A 44 3.52 -11.92 -7.57
CA ARG A 44 2.30 -11.27 -8.08
C ARG A 44 2.54 -9.80 -8.39
N THR A 45 1.72 -9.30 -9.32
CA THR A 45 1.65 -7.89 -9.65
C THR A 45 0.19 -7.47 -9.66
N TRP A 46 -0.14 -6.41 -8.93
CA TRP A 46 -1.47 -5.81 -8.89
C TRP A 46 -1.41 -4.39 -9.40
N GLN A 47 -2.27 -4.08 -10.37
CA GLN A 47 -2.51 -2.70 -10.78
C GLN A 47 -3.70 -2.15 -10.00
N ILE A 48 -3.49 -1.06 -9.27
CA ILE A 48 -4.51 -0.41 -8.44
C ILE A 48 -4.80 0.96 -9.05
N ARG A 49 -6.00 1.15 -9.58
CA ARG A 49 -6.41 2.41 -10.20
C ARG A 49 -6.88 3.41 -9.15
N LYS A 50 -6.98 4.67 -9.56
CA LYS A 50 -7.59 5.73 -8.75
C LYS A 50 -8.98 5.32 -8.25
N GLY A 51 -9.23 5.48 -6.95
CA GLY A 51 -10.49 5.10 -6.30
C GLY A 51 -10.60 3.62 -5.95
N GLN A 52 -9.60 2.80 -6.29
CA GLN A 52 -9.46 1.44 -5.78
C GLN A 52 -8.51 1.43 -4.59
N PHE A 53 -8.61 0.40 -3.77
CA PHE A 53 -7.67 0.10 -2.70
C PHE A 53 -7.36 -1.39 -2.73
N ILE A 54 -6.26 -1.79 -2.09
CA ILE A 54 -5.96 -3.20 -1.85
C ILE A 54 -5.87 -3.46 -0.36
N PHE A 55 -6.27 -4.66 0.04
CA PHE A 55 -6.11 -5.14 1.40
C PHE A 55 -5.07 -6.25 1.43
N LEU A 56 -3.98 -6.03 2.15
CA LEU A 56 -2.90 -6.97 2.32
C LEU A 56 -3.00 -7.57 3.73
N LEU A 57 -3.35 -8.86 3.79
CA LEU A 57 -3.56 -9.56 5.06
C LEU A 57 -2.25 -9.95 5.76
N HIS A 58 -1.23 -10.27 4.98
CA HIS A 58 0.03 -10.80 5.46
C HIS A 58 1.19 -10.10 4.75
N PRO A 59 2.36 -10.02 5.41
CA PRO A 59 3.57 -9.54 4.74
C PRO A 59 3.94 -10.49 3.60
N GLU A 60 4.11 -9.95 2.40
CA GLU A 60 4.73 -10.66 1.28
C GLU A 60 6.21 -10.31 1.17
N GLN A 61 7.02 -11.21 0.60
CA GLN A 61 8.44 -10.94 0.40
C GLN A 61 8.62 -9.94 -0.75
N HIS A 62 9.51 -8.96 -0.53
CA HIS A 62 9.89 -7.95 -1.53
C HIS A 62 8.69 -7.22 -2.15
N VAL A 63 7.78 -6.72 -1.31
CA VAL A 63 6.67 -5.89 -1.79
C VAL A 63 7.19 -4.51 -2.16
N THR A 64 7.13 -4.18 -3.44
CA THR A 64 7.47 -2.87 -3.98
C THR A 64 6.22 -2.22 -4.57
N MET A 65 6.15 -0.90 -4.45
CA MET A 65 5.15 -0.07 -5.10
C MET A 65 5.84 0.76 -6.17
N LEU A 66 5.19 0.86 -7.31
CA LEU A 66 5.66 1.54 -8.52
C LEU A 66 4.56 2.49 -9.02
N PRO A 67 4.91 3.62 -9.64
CA PRO A 67 3.94 4.40 -10.39
C PRO A 67 3.47 3.62 -11.62
N ASN A 68 2.23 3.83 -12.06
CA ASN A 68 1.69 3.10 -13.20
C ASN A 68 2.23 3.55 -14.56
N ASP A 69 2.60 4.83 -14.74
CA ASP A 69 2.83 5.43 -16.06
C ASP A 69 4.12 6.25 -16.18
N ASN A 70 5.25 5.80 -15.60
CA ASN A 70 6.53 6.56 -15.52
C ASN A 70 6.39 7.97 -14.90
N GLU A 71 5.23 8.28 -14.34
CA GLU A 71 4.97 9.51 -13.61
C GLU A 71 5.56 9.42 -12.20
N VAL A 72 5.68 10.57 -11.56
CA VAL A 72 6.13 10.68 -10.18
C VAL A 72 5.19 9.89 -9.26
N PHE A 73 5.76 9.20 -8.27
CA PHE A 73 4.98 8.48 -7.28
C PHE A 73 4.12 9.47 -6.47
N ALA A 74 2.80 9.42 -6.67
CA ALA A 74 1.88 10.24 -5.90
C ALA A 74 1.65 9.68 -4.50
N SER A 75 1.11 10.51 -3.61
CA SER A 75 0.80 10.15 -2.22
C SER A 75 -0.01 8.85 -2.15
N VAL A 76 0.51 7.86 -1.40
CA VAL A 76 -0.20 6.61 -1.09
C VAL A 76 -0.41 6.52 0.41
N TYR A 77 -1.63 6.23 0.84
CA TYR A 77 -1.95 6.06 2.26
C TYR A 77 -1.97 4.59 2.62
N SER A 78 -1.36 4.23 3.74
CA SER A 78 -1.45 2.90 4.36
C SER A 78 -2.14 3.01 5.71
N ILE A 79 -3.08 2.11 5.96
CA ILE A 79 -3.79 1.99 7.25
C ILE A 79 -3.66 0.56 7.73
N SER A 80 -3.09 0.38 8.92
CA SER A 80 -2.95 -0.92 9.55
C SER A 80 -3.80 -1.00 10.81
N PHE A 81 -4.43 -2.16 11.04
CA PHE A 81 -5.36 -2.33 12.15
C PHE A 81 -5.42 -3.77 12.64
N ASN A 82 -5.78 -3.98 13.90
CA ASN A 82 -6.25 -5.26 14.41
C ASN A 82 -7.78 -5.28 14.46
N SER A 83 -8.37 -6.46 14.31
CA SER A 83 -9.82 -6.67 14.50
C SER A 83 -10.09 -7.79 15.50
N TYR A 84 -10.98 -7.53 16.45
CA TYR A 84 -11.37 -8.45 17.52
C TYR A 84 -12.88 -8.72 17.47
N ARG A 85 -13.31 -9.89 17.92
CA ARG A 85 -14.73 -10.31 17.94
C ARG A 85 -15.44 -9.99 19.26
#